data_AF-A0A9Q1MBX8-F1
#
_entry.id   AF-A0A9Q1MBX8-F1
#
_cell.length_a   1.000
_cell.length_b   1.000
_cell.length_c   1.000
_cell.angle_alpha   90.00
_cell.angle_beta   90.00
_cell.angle_gamma   90.00
#
_symmetry.space_group_name_H-M   'P 1'
#
loop_
_entity.id
_entity.type
_entity.pdbx_description
1 polymer ?
#
loop_
_entity_poly.entity_id
_entity_poly.type
_entity_poly.pdbx_seq_one_letter_code
_entity_poly.pdbx_strand_id
1 'polypeptide(L)'
;MSCSSKLLATVVSKKIIKPSSPTPSTHSLHKLSLVDQGFSNLFMPLAFFYPKKLVDTISGGPKQISELLENSLSKTLTCYYPWAGSSIDNATIHCNDNGAELLEVQINSTMDNVVNNPDSSIKDSVFPQGLSWRDYADGALTVAQLSRFDCGGIAISACLSHQVGDACSALFFFKNWAALTHQDPINSQVLSPYFVRDSLTPSSLSDGPLDYPLIV
;
A
#
# COMPACT_ATOMS: atom_id res chain seq x y z
N MET A 1 39.63 6.07 -9.75
CA MET A 1 39.08 5.05 -8.83
C MET A 1 37.57 5.09 -8.96
N SER A 2 36.99 4.12 -9.66
CA SER A 2 35.55 4.03 -9.85
C SER A 2 34.93 3.54 -8.54
N CYS A 3 34.16 4.39 -7.86
CA CYS A 3 33.36 3.96 -6.72
C CYS A 3 32.22 3.12 -7.29
N SER A 4 32.33 1.80 -7.19
CA SER A 4 31.21 0.91 -7.45
C SER A 4 30.16 1.24 -6.39
N SER A 5 29.13 2.00 -6.77
CA SER A 5 27.99 2.29 -5.91
C SER A 5 27.30 0.96 -5.63
N LYS A 6 27.59 0.35 -4.46
CA LYS A 6 26.82 -0.79 -3.98
C LYS A 6 25.36 -0.36 -3.94
N LEU A 7 24.48 -1.10 -4.61
CA LEU A 7 23.04 -0.92 -4.49
C LEU A 7 22.67 -0.99 -3.00
N LEU A 8 22.05 0.07 -2.52
CA LEU A 8 21.66 0.20 -1.11
C LEU A 8 20.51 -0.75 -0.75
N ALA A 9 19.68 -1.09 -1.74
CA ALA A 9 18.58 -2.04 -1.61
C ALA A 9 18.48 -2.95 -2.84
N THR A 10 18.09 -4.20 -2.62
CA THR A 10 17.89 -5.21 -3.67
C THR A 10 16.52 -5.85 -3.51
N VAL A 11 15.71 -5.85 -4.58
CA VAL A 11 14.43 -6.58 -4.61
C VAL A 11 14.72 -8.08 -4.64
N VAL A 12 14.27 -8.78 -3.61
CA VAL A 12 14.38 -10.23 -3.46
C VAL A 12 13.20 -10.93 -4.15
N SER A 13 11.99 -10.40 -3.97
CA SER A 13 10.79 -10.92 -4.63
C SER A 13 9.73 -9.85 -4.83
N LYS A 14 8.82 -10.11 -5.77
CA LYS A 14 7.63 -9.31 -6.03
C LYS A 14 6.46 -10.26 -6.25
N LYS A 15 5.33 -10.02 -5.57
CA LYS A 15 4.10 -10.81 -5.69
C LYS A 15 2.89 -9.91 -5.88
N ILE A 16 1.88 -10.42 -6.57
CA ILE A 16 0.56 -9.79 -6.64
C ILE A 16 -0.37 -10.49 -5.65
N ILE A 17 -0.90 -9.72 -4.71
CA ILE A 17 -1.76 -10.20 -3.63
C ILE A 17 -3.20 -9.79 -3.94
N LYS A 18 -4.03 -10.77 -4.28
CA LYS A 18 -5.45 -10.56 -4.57
C LYS A 18 -6.29 -10.62 -3.28
N PRO A 19 -7.48 -10.02 -3.27
CA PRO A 19 -8.46 -10.24 -2.21
C PRO A 19 -8.71 -11.72 -1.93
N SER A 20 -8.92 -12.07 -0.66
CA SER A 20 -9.15 -13.46 -0.24
C SER A 20 -10.52 -14.00 -0.68
N SER A 21 -11.47 -13.11 -0.95
CA SER A 21 -12.75 -13.42 -1.58
C SER A 21 -13.04 -12.39 -2.68
N PRO A 22 -13.70 -12.80 -3.77
CA PRO A 22 -13.91 -11.94 -4.93
C PRO A 22 -14.79 -10.73 -4.57
N THR A 23 -14.49 -9.60 -5.20
CA THR A 23 -15.36 -8.42 -5.10
C THR A 23 -16.73 -8.72 -5.71
N PRO A 24 -17.85 -8.45 -5.01
CA PRO A 24 -19.18 -8.66 -5.57
C PRO A 24 -19.38 -7.86 -6.86
N SER A 25 -20.02 -8.45 -7.87
CA SER A 25 -20.22 -7.79 -9.18
C SER A 25 -20.99 -6.46 -9.10
N THR A 26 -21.83 -6.30 -8.07
CA THR A 26 -22.54 -5.06 -7.76
C THR A 26 -21.63 -3.90 -7.33
N HIS A 27 -20.39 -4.17 -6.96
CA HIS A 27 -19.37 -3.20 -6.53
C HIS A 27 -18.19 -3.12 -7.52
N SER A 28 -18.38 -3.62 -8.75
CA SER A 28 -17.33 -3.70 -9.77
C SER A 28 -16.78 -2.33 -10.19
N LEU A 29 -17.55 -1.26 -10.03
CA LEU A 29 -17.12 0.11 -10.31
C LEU A 29 -17.25 0.96 -9.06
N HIS A 30 -16.16 1.63 -8.69
CA HIS A 30 -16.15 2.63 -7.63
C HIS A 30 -15.94 4.02 -8.24
N LYS A 31 -16.95 4.88 -8.12
CA LYS A 31 -16.87 6.26 -8.58
C LYS A 31 -16.17 7.12 -7.54
N LEU A 32 -15.41 8.08 -8.02
CA LEU A 32 -14.62 8.98 -7.20
C LEU A 32 -15.34 10.31 -7.04
N SER A 33 -15.32 10.84 -5.82
CA SER A 33 -15.82 12.18 -5.56
C SER A 33 -14.97 13.24 -6.25
N LEU A 34 -15.49 14.47 -6.34
CA LEU A 34 -14.72 15.60 -6.87
C LEU A 34 -13.40 15.82 -6.08
N VAL A 35 -13.44 15.58 -4.77
CA VAL A 35 -12.26 15.70 -3.90
C VAL A 35 -11.23 14.64 -4.30
N ASP A 36 -11.66 13.39 -4.43
CA ASP A 36 -10.76 12.27 -4.74
C ASP A 36 -10.11 12.43 -6.13
N GLN A 37 -10.83 13.00 -7.10
CA GLN A 37 -10.30 13.33 -8.43
C GLN A 37 -9.15 14.34 -8.38
N GLY A 38 -9.15 15.26 -7.41
CA GLY A 38 -8.06 16.23 -7.22
C GLY A 38 -6.76 15.62 -6.70
N PHE A 39 -6.81 14.40 -6.14
CA PHE A 39 -5.65 13.70 -5.56
C PHE A 39 -5.28 12.42 -6.32
N SER A 40 -5.75 12.26 -7.56
CA SER A 40 -5.60 11.03 -8.36
C SER A 40 -4.15 10.62 -8.67
N ASN A 41 -3.19 11.54 -8.60
CA ASN A 41 -1.77 11.32 -8.89
C ASN A 41 -0.88 11.14 -7.64
N LEU A 42 -1.48 10.93 -6.47
CA LEU A 42 -0.75 10.87 -5.21
C LEU A 42 -0.88 9.52 -4.54
N PHE A 43 0.18 9.09 -3.88
CA PHE A 43 0.22 7.96 -2.98
C PHE A 43 0.47 8.46 -1.56
N MET A 44 -0.09 7.74 -0.60
CA MET A 44 0.12 7.96 0.82
C MET A 44 1.11 6.91 1.34
N PRO A 45 2.42 7.25 1.44
CA PRO A 45 3.42 6.34 1.97
C PRO A 45 3.37 6.30 3.50
N LEU A 46 3.40 5.10 4.08
CA LEU A 46 3.60 4.89 5.52
C LEU A 46 4.51 3.70 5.77
N ALA A 47 5.41 3.82 6.75
CA ALA A 47 6.36 2.77 7.12
C ALA A 47 6.40 2.55 8.63
N PHE A 48 6.54 1.29 9.04
CA PHE A 48 6.66 0.84 10.42
C PHE A 48 7.96 0.05 10.59
N PHE A 49 8.74 0.37 11.61
CA PHE A 49 10.04 -0.24 11.87
C PHE A 49 9.96 -1.17 13.07
N TYR A 50 10.50 -2.39 12.91
CA TYR A 50 10.49 -3.42 13.94
C TYR A 50 11.93 -3.90 14.19
N PRO A 51 12.53 -3.55 15.35
CA PRO A 51 13.89 -3.98 15.66
C PRO A 51 13.98 -5.50 15.79
N LYS A 52 15.17 -6.05 15.55
CA LYS A 52 15.45 -7.49 15.58
C LYS A 52 14.85 -8.18 16.81
N LYS A 53 14.96 -7.57 18.00
CA LYS A 53 14.42 -8.12 19.25
C LYS A 53 12.93 -8.46 19.15
N LEU A 54 12.13 -7.66 18.45
CA LEU A 54 10.70 -7.95 18.23
C LEU A 54 10.51 -9.01 17.15
N VAL A 55 11.29 -8.94 16.07
CA VAL A 55 11.26 -9.93 14.99
C VAL A 55 11.57 -11.33 15.51
N ASP A 56 12.56 -11.47 16.39
CA ASP A 56 12.97 -12.73 17.01
C ASP A 56 11.88 -13.37 17.90
N THR A 57 10.83 -12.62 18.30
CA THR A 57 9.69 -13.18 19.05
C THR A 57 8.69 -13.91 18.17
N ILE A 58 8.75 -13.70 16.85
CA ILE A 58 7.87 -14.35 15.89
C ILE A 58 8.43 -15.76 15.62
N SER A 59 7.73 -16.77 16.15
CA SER A 59 8.03 -18.18 15.88
C SER A 59 8.12 -18.44 14.36
N GLY A 60 9.07 -19.29 13.95
CA GLY A 60 9.23 -19.82 12.58
C GLY A 60 9.88 -18.89 11.51
N GLY A 61 10.45 -17.76 11.94
CA GLY A 61 11.51 -17.07 11.20
C GLY A 61 11.06 -16.29 9.95
N PRO A 62 12.00 -15.90 9.05
CA PRO A 62 11.76 -14.93 7.98
C PRO A 62 10.65 -15.30 7.00
N LYS A 63 10.57 -16.59 6.59
CA LYS A 63 9.56 -17.08 5.64
C LYS A 63 8.15 -16.94 6.19
N GLN A 64 7.99 -17.16 7.49
CA GLN A 64 6.70 -17.02 8.15
C GLN A 64 6.20 -15.58 8.16
N ILE A 65 7.09 -14.58 8.25
CA ILE A 65 6.70 -13.16 8.18
C ILE A 65 6.12 -12.82 6.80
N SER A 66 6.78 -13.25 5.72
CA SER A 66 6.29 -13.00 4.36
C SER A 66 4.91 -13.64 4.16
N GLU A 67 4.73 -14.90 4.56
CA GLU A 67 3.45 -15.61 4.48
C GLU A 67 2.35 -14.96 5.33
N LEU A 68 2.68 -14.47 6.54
CA LEU A 68 1.73 -13.75 7.40
C LEU A 68 1.26 -12.46 6.73
N LEU A 69 2.17 -11.70 6.12
CA LEU A 69 1.86 -10.44 5.43
C LEU A 69 1.03 -10.69 4.17
N GLU A 70 1.39 -11.70 3.37
CA GLU A 70 0.64 -12.09 2.16
C GLU A 70 -0.81 -12.46 2.50
N ASN A 71 -1.00 -13.36 3.48
CA ASN A 71 -2.31 -13.84 3.86
C ASN A 71 -3.18 -12.73 4.49
N SER A 72 -2.59 -11.90 5.35
CA SER A 72 -3.31 -10.80 6.01
C SER A 72 -3.64 -9.66 5.04
N LEU A 73 -2.75 -9.35 4.09
CA LEU A 73 -3.00 -8.34 3.06
C LEU A 73 -4.14 -8.81 2.15
N SER A 74 -4.14 -10.07 1.72
CA SER A 74 -5.24 -10.66 0.95
C SER A 74 -6.59 -10.53 1.66
N LYS A 75 -6.65 -10.81 2.96
CA LYS A 75 -7.86 -10.61 3.78
C LYS A 75 -8.24 -9.14 3.93
N THR A 76 -7.26 -8.25 4.08
CA THR A 76 -7.49 -6.81 4.19
C THR A 76 -8.11 -6.27 2.90
N LEU A 77 -7.57 -6.65 1.75
CA LEU A 77 -8.05 -6.22 0.44
C LEU A 77 -9.48 -6.68 0.13
N THR A 78 -9.97 -7.74 0.76
CA THR A 78 -11.40 -8.08 0.70
C THR A 78 -12.29 -6.98 1.27
N CYS A 79 -11.91 -6.38 2.40
CA CYS A 79 -12.65 -5.28 3.01
C CYS A 79 -12.39 -3.95 2.28
N TYR A 80 -11.22 -3.82 1.68
CA TYR A 80 -10.69 -2.61 1.06
C TYR A 80 -10.55 -2.77 -0.45
N TYR A 81 -11.56 -3.40 -1.07
CA TYR A 81 -11.51 -3.88 -2.45
C TYR A 81 -11.19 -2.83 -3.52
N PRO A 82 -11.53 -1.54 -3.42
CA PRO A 82 -11.14 -0.57 -4.45
C PRO A 82 -9.62 -0.43 -4.58
N TRP A 83 -8.87 -0.59 -3.48
CA TRP A 83 -7.40 -0.56 -3.47
C TRP A 83 -6.75 -1.80 -4.11
N ALA A 84 -7.53 -2.84 -4.41
CA ALA A 84 -7.11 -4.01 -5.20
C ALA A 84 -7.56 -3.93 -6.67
N GLY A 85 -8.15 -2.81 -7.09
CA GLY A 85 -8.61 -2.60 -8.45
C GLY A 85 -7.54 -1.99 -9.37
N SER A 86 -8.01 -1.43 -10.48
CA SER A 86 -7.23 -0.62 -11.42
C SER A 86 -8.00 0.66 -11.77
N SER A 87 -7.33 1.80 -11.88
CA SER A 87 -7.99 3.01 -12.37
C SER A 87 -8.34 2.85 -13.85
N ILE A 88 -9.57 3.23 -14.21
CA ILE A 88 -10.01 3.33 -15.62
C ILE A 88 -9.63 4.72 -16.15
N ASP A 89 -9.89 5.73 -15.33
CA ASP A 89 -9.67 7.14 -15.57
C ASP A 89 -9.49 7.88 -14.22
N ASN A 90 -9.48 9.21 -14.26
CA ASN A 90 -9.34 10.03 -13.04
C ASN A 90 -10.55 9.98 -12.11
N ALA A 91 -11.70 9.48 -12.57
CA ALA A 91 -12.98 9.50 -11.86
C ALA A 91 -13.50 8.11 -11.46
N THR A 92 -12.91 7.03 -11.95
CA THR A 92 -13.45 5.67 -11.78
C THR A 92 -12.37 4.63 -11.54
N ILE A 93 -12.58 3.82 -10.51
CA ILE A 93 -11.81 2.61 -10.24
C ILE A 93 -12.61 1.38 -10.67
N HIS A 94 -11.98 0.50 -11.44
CA HIS A 94 -12.46 -0.84 -11.72
C HIS A 94 -12.03 -1.77 -10.59
N CYS A 95 -12.96 -2.21 -9.76
CA CYS A 95 -12.73 -3.17 -8.68
C CYS A 95 -12.65 -4.60 -9.23
N ASN A 96 -11.61 -4.88 -10.02
CA ASN A 96 -11.40 -6.11 -10.79
C ASN A 96 -10.46 -7.13 -10.10
N ASP A 97 -10.13 -6.92 -8.83
CA ASP A 97 -9.23 -7.78 -8.07
C ASP A 97 -7.86 -7.99 -8.76
N ASN A 98 -7.35 -6.96 -9.45
CA ASN A 98 -5.98 -6.93 -9.98
C ASN A 98 -4.94 -7.17 -8.87
N GLY A 99 -5.24 -6.71 -7.66
CA GLY A 99 -4.47 -6.97 -6.45
C GLY A 99 -3.44 -5.89 -6.12
N ALA A 100 -2.85 -6.04 -4.94
CA ALA A 100 -1.74 -5.21 -4.46
C ALA A 100 -0.40 -5.83 -4.85
N GLU A 101 0.62 -5.01 -5.08
CA GLU A 101 1.99 -5.48 -5.16
C GLU A 101 2.57 -5.64 -3.75
N LEU A 102 3.25 -6.75 -3.47
CA LEU A 102 4.06 -6.94 -2.27
C LEU A 102 5.49 -7.26 -2.67
N LEU A 103 6.41 -6.38 -2.28
CA LEU A 103 7.84 -6.50 -2.51
C LEU A 103 8.53 -7.04 -1.27
N GLU A 104 9.51 -7.91 -1.44
CA GLU A 104 10.49 -8.24 -0.40
C GLU A 104 11.84 -7.66 -0.81
N VAL A 105 12.45 -6.85 0.05
CA VAL A 105 13.64 -6.07 -0.25
C VAL A 105 14.70 -6.30 0.83
N GLN A 106 15.93 -6.57 0.43
CA GLN A 106 17.09 -6.54 1.31
C GLN A 106 17.72 -5.15 1.25
N ILE A 107 17.83 -4.48 2.39
CA ILE A 107 18.53 -3.20 2.54
C ILE A 107 19.90 -3.50 3.15
N ASN A 108 20.96 -3.15 2.42
CA ASN A 108 22.36 -3.36 2.80
C ASN A 108 22.82 -2.26 3.78
N SER A 109 22.05 -2.07 4.85
CA SER A 109 22.29 -1.11 5.92
C SER A 109 21.60 -1.56 7.20
N THR A 110 21.98 -0.98 8.34
CA THR A 110 21.26 -1.17 9.59
C THR A 110 20.04 -0.25 9.64
N MET A 111 19.00 -0.67 10.37
CA MET A 111 17.81 0.14 10.62
C MET A 111 18.16 1.51 11.23
N ASP A 112 19.05 1.54 12.22
CA ASP A 112 19.45 2.79 12.88
C ASP A 112 20.11 3.77 11.91
N ASN A 113 20.92 3.25 10.98
CA ASN A 113 21.54 4.08 9.94
C ASN A 113 20.52 4.66 8.97
N VAL A 114 19.38 3.99 8.75
CA VAL A 114 18.31 4.49 7.87
C VAL A 114 17.42 5.50 8.60
N VAL A 115 16.98 5.18 9.81
CA VAL A 115 16.08 6.04 10.60
C VAL A 115 16.74 7.36 10.98
N ASN A 116 17.99 7.31 11.44
CA ASN A 116 18.72 8.49 11.90
C ASN A 116 19.51 9.20 10.79
N ASN A 117 19.41 8.75 9.54
CA ASN A 117 20.14 9.38 8.45
C ASN A 117 19.59 10.78 8.13
N PRO A 118 20.45 11.79 7.93
CA PRO A 118 20.00 13.04 7.32
C PRO A 118 19.71 12.89 5.82
N ASP A 119 20.29 11.90 5.13
CA ASP A 119 20.08 11.67 3.70
C ASP A 119 18.71 11.01 3.42
N SER A 120 17.90 11.66 2.59
CA SER A 120 16.57 11.17 2.20
C SER A 120 16.65 9.95 1.30
N SER A 121 17.69 9.79 0.48
CA SER A 121 17.79 8.68 -0.48
C SER A 121 17.84 7.31 0.21
N ILE A 122 18.45 7.27 1.41
CA ILE A 122 18.51 6.07 2.24
C ILE A 122 17.15 5.77 2.87
N LYS A 123 16.43 6.81 3.28
CA LYS A 123 15.07 6.68 3.83
C LYS A 123 14.08 6.21 2.77
N ASP A 124 14.22 6.71 1.55
CA ASP A 124 13.33 6.34 0.44
C ASP A 124 13.41 4.84 0.14
N SER A 125 14.56 4.19 0.37
CA SER A 125 14.74 2.75 0.16
C SER A 125 13.78 1.84 0.92
N VAL A 126 13.15 2.33 2.01
CA VAL A 126 12.14 1.57 2.78
C VAL A 126 10.78 1.57 2.10
N PHE A 127 10.57 2.43 1.10
CA PHE A 127 9.35 2.51 0.31
C PHE A 127 9.56 1.92 -1.09
N PRO A 128 8.49 1.39 -1.72
CA PRO A 128 8.51 0.96 -3.11
C PRO A 128 9.07 2.05 -4.04
N GLN A 129 10.09 1.68 -4.82
CA GLN A 129 10.74 2.57 -5.78
C GLN A 129 10.07 2.50 -7.15
N GLY A 130 10.09 3.61 -7.89
CA GLY A 130 9.65 3.64 -9.29
C GLY A 130 8.14 3.54 -9.48
N LEU A 131 7.34 3.89 -8.48
CA LEU A 131 5.89 4.05 -8.64
C LEU A 131 5.63 5.08 -9.75
N SER A 132 4.84 4.71 -10.76
CA SER A 132 4.45 5.65 -11.81
C SER A 132 3.42 6.61 -11.23
N TRP A 133 3.81 7.86 -11.06
CA TRP A 133 2.95 8.94 -10.57
C TRP A 133 2.14 9.61 -11.69
N ARG A 134 2.27 9.14 -12.94
CA ARG A 134 1.79 9.87 -14.13
C ARG A 134 0.85 9.08 -15.03
N ASP A 135 0.89 7.76 -15.00
CA ASP A 135 0.05 6.92 -15.86
C ASP A 135 -1.02 6.19 -15.04
N TYR A 136 -2.24 6.74 -15.06
CA TYR A 136 -3.39 6.20 -14.32
C TYR A 136 -3.71 4.74 -14.68
N ALA A 137 -3.31 4.29 -15.87
CA ALA A 137 -3.72 2.99 -16.41
C ALA A 137 -2.81 1.82 -16.03
N ASP A 138 -1.60 2.04 -15.47
CA ASP A 138 -0.57 0.98 -15.46
C ASP A 138 0.12 0.75 -14.10
N GLY A 139 -0.57 1.04 -13.00
CA GLY A 139 -0.03 0.88 -11.64
C GLY A 139 -0.99 0.18 -10.67
N ALA A 140 -0.44 -0.61 -9.76
CA ALA A 140 -1.20 -1.12 -8.62
C ALA A 140 -1.58 0.02 -7.66
N LEU A 141 -2.84 0.05 -7.23
CA LEU A 141 -3.35 1.07 -6.30
C LEU A 141 -2.83 0.90 -4.86
N THR A 142 -2.24 -0.26 -4.58
CA THR A 142 -1.53 -0.58 -3.34
C THR A 142 -0.21 -1.23 -3.68
N VAL A 143 0.89 -0.66 -3.19
CA VAL A 143 2.22 -1.28 -3.26
C VAL A 143 2.79 -1.34 -1.86
N ALA A 144 2.96 -2.54 -1.34
CA ALA A 144 3.52 -2.83 -0.03
C ALA A 144 4.95 -3.37 -0.16
N GLN A 145 5.76 -3.18 0.88
CA GLN A 145 7.14 -3.64 0.92
C GLN A 145 7.50 -4.15 2.31
N LEU A 146 8.05 -5.36 2.35
CA LEU A 146 8.80 -5.92 3.48
C LEU A 146 10.28 -5.68 3.23
N SER A 147 10.88 -4.78 4.00
CA SER A 147 12.31 -4.49 3.96
C SER A 147 13.04 -5.20 5.08
N ARG A 148 14.13 -5.90 4.79
CA ARG A 148 15.00 -6.55 5.77
C ARG A 148 16.33 -5.82 5.84
N PHE A 149 16.78 -5.52 7.06
CA PHE A 149 18.05 -4.84 7.32
C PHE A 149 19.14 -5.82 7.74
N ASP A 150 20.41 -5.44 7.55
CA ASP A 150 21.57 -6.26 7.96
C ASP A 150 21.62 -6.52 9.48
N CYS A 151 21.02 -5.63 10.28
CA CYS A 151 20.90 -5.81 11.72
C CYS A 151 19.83 -6.83 12.14
N GLY A 152 19.11 -7.44 11.19
CA GLY A 152 18.03 -8.39 11.43
C GLY A 152 16.68 -7.76 11.79
N GLY A 153 16.61 -6.44 11.88
CA GLY A 153 15.33 -5.72 11.95
C GLY A 153 14.62 -5.69 10.60
N ILE A 154 13.34 -5.31 10.61
CA ILE A 154 12.54 -5.15 9.40
C ILE A 154 11.80 -3.81 9.36
N ALA A 155 11.44 -3.35 8.16
CA ALA A 155 10.42 -2.32 7.98
C ALA A 155 9.29 -2.87 7.11
N ILE A 156 8.06 -2.57 7.48
CA ILE A 156 6.88 -2.85 6.67
C ILE A 156 6.33 -1.50 6.22
N SER A 157 6.24 -1.29 4.91
CA SER A 157 5.70 -0.07 4.34
C SER A 157 4.63 -0.36 3.31
N ALA A 158 3.78 0.62 3.04
CA ALA A 158 2.96 0.62 1.85
C ALA A 158 2.70 2.04 1.34
N CYS A 159 2.51 2.13 0.03
CA CYS A 159 2.02 3.29 -0.67
C CYS A 159 0.61 2.97 -1.16
N LEU A 160 -0.39 3.68 -0.63
CA LEU A 160 -1.80 3.55 -1.02
C LEU A 160 -2.18 4.72 -1.93
N SER A 161 -2.84 4.45 -3.05
CA SER A 161 -3.33 5.52 -3.94
C SER A 161 -4.32 6.41 -3.17
N HIS A 162 -4.05 7.72 -3.16
CA HIS A 162 -4.88 8.76 -2.56
C HIS A 162 -6.17 8.97 -3.37
N GLN A 163 -6.22 8.47 -4.61
CA GLN A 163 -7.42 8.48 -5.44
C GLN A 163 -8.57 7.69 -4.79
N VAL A 164 -8.28 6.67 -3.99
CA VAL A 164 -9.31 5.78 -3.40
C VAL A 164 -9.77 6.26 -2.01
N GLY A 165 -8.94 7.01 -1.30
CA GLY A 165 -9.24 7.42 0.07
C GLY A 165 -8.24 8.40 0.64
N ASP A 166 -8.61 9.01 1.76
CA ASP A 166 -7.75 9.95 2.48
C ASP A 166 -6.87 9.25 3.54
N ALA A 167 -6.09 10.07 4.27
CA ALA A 167 -5.20 9.61 5.31
C ALA A 167 -5.91 8.84 6.44
N CYS A 168 -7.16 9.17 6.76
CA CYS A 168 -7.92 8.44 7.78
C CYS A 168 -8.22 7.02 7.28
N SER A 169 -8.73 6.89 6.05
CA SER A 169 -8.97 5.58 5.43
C SER A 169 -7.68 4.75 5.34
N ALA A 170 -6.55 5.37 4.99
CA ALA A 170 -5.25 4.72 4.97
C ALA A 170 -4.83 4.20 6.36
N LEU A 171 -4.96 5.00 7.41
CA LEU A 171 -4.63 4.58 8.78
C LEU A 171 -5.51 3.40 9.24
N PHE A 172 -6.80 3.40 8.87
CA PHE A 172 -7.67 2.26 9.13
C PHE A 172 -7.28 1.01 8.34
N PHE A 173 -6.83 1.16 7.09
CA PHE A 173 -6.25 0.07 6.31
C PHE A 173 -5.07 -0.57 7.06
N PHE A 174 -4.08 0.23 7.48
CA PHE A 174 -2.92 -0.28 8.22
C PHE A 174 -3.28 -0.92 9.56
N LYS A 175 -4.20 -0.30 10.32
CA LYS A 175 -4.70 -0.85 11.58
C LYS A 175 -5.34 -2.22 11.38
N ASN A 176 -6.21 -2.36 10.38
CA ASN A 176 -6.91 -3.60 10.09
C ASN A 176 -5.95 -4.66 9.53
N TRP A 177 -5.00 -4.26 8.69
CA TRP A 177 -3.95 -5.15 8.18
C TRP A 177 -3.10 -5.72 9.32
N ALA A 178 -2.66 -4.87 10.26
CA ALA A 178 -1.91 -5.31 11.44
C ALA A 178 -2.73 -6.27 12.32
N ALA A 179 -4.01 -5.98 12.56
CA ALA A 179 -4.90 -6.84 13.34
C ALA A 179 -5.07 -8.23 12.69
N LEU A 180 -5.27 -8.28 11.37
CA LEU A 180 -5.37 -9.53 10.61
C LEU A 180 -4.05 -10.30 10.54
N THR A 181 -2.92 -9.60 10.61
CA THR A 181 -1.58 -10.21 10.66
C THR A 181 -1.35 -10.93 12.00
N HIS A 182 -1.83 -10.32 13.10
CA HIS A 182 -1.68 -10.88 14.46
C HIS A 182 -2.56 -12.11 14.73
N GLN A 183 -3.54 -12.41 13.87
CA GLN A 183 -4.45 -13.57 14.00
C GLN A 183 -5.22 -13.63 15.34
N ASP A 184 -5.56 -12.50 15.96
CA ASP A 184 -6.35 -12.49 17.20
C ASP A 184 -7.85 -12.70 16.89
N PRO A 185 -8.47 -13.84 17.28
CA PRO A 185 -9.87 -14.11 17.01
C PRO A 185 -10.85 -13.27 17.86
N ILE A 186 -10.38 -12.57 18.90
CA ILE A 186 -11.23 -11.80 19.82
C ILE A 186 -11.43 -10.35 19.31
N ASN A 187 -10.44 -9.80 18.58
CA ASN A 187 -10.47 -8.46 18.01
C ASN A 187 -10.69 -8.42 16.49
N SER A 188 -10.93 -9.58 15.86
CA SER A 188 -11.05 -9.73 14.40
C SER A 188 -12.37 -9.24 13.78
N GLN A 189 -13.16 -8.42 14.48
CA GLN A 189 -14.19 -7.61 13.81
C GLN A 189 -13.50 -6.44 13.09
N VAL A 190 -12.89 -6.77 11.96
CA VAL A 190 -12.45 -5.79 10.97
C VAL A 190 -13.71 -5.15 10.41
N LEU A 191 -13.97 -3.91 10.81
CA LEU A 191 -15.03 -3.12 10.21
C LEU A 191 -14.63 -2.84 8.77
N SER A 192 -15.41 -3.37 7.82
CA SER A 192 -15.28 -3.00 6.41
C SER A 192 -15.69 -1.53 6.27
N PRO A 193 -14.86 -0.68 5.65
CA PRO A 193 -15.28 0.66 5.31
C PRO A 193 -16.46 0.62 4.33
N TYR A 194 -17.37 1.58 4.48
CA TYR A 194 -18.39 1.86 3.47
C TYR A 194 -17.86 2.97 2.57
N PHE A 195 -17.62 2.64 1.30
CA PHE A 195 -17.18 3.60 0.29
C PHE A 195 -18.40 4.36 -0.26
N VAL A 196 -18.74 5.49 0.36
CA VAL A 196 -19.95 6.29 0.03
C VAL A 196 -19.65 7.74 -0.34
N ARG A 197 -18.36 8.08 -0.53
CA ARG A 197 -17.93 9.49 -0.71
C ARG A 197 -18.48 10.12 -1.98
N ASP A 198 -18.65 9.34 -3.03
CA ASP A 198 -19.31 9.73 -4.28
C ASP A 198 -20.79 10.10 -4.08
N SER A 199 -21.49 9.44 -3.16
CA SER A 199 -22.89 9.70 -2.84
C SER A 199 -23.07 10.99 -2.04
N LEU A 200 -22.07 11.34 -1.21
CA LEU A 200 -22.07 12.55 -0.37
C LEU A 200 -21.57 13.78 -1.11
N THR A 201 -20.57 13.60 -1.98
CA THR A 201 -19.92 14.66 -2.76
C THR A 201 -19.78 14.22 -4.22
N PRO A 202 -20.91 14.12 -4.94
CA PRO A 202 -20.90 13.64 -6.33
C PRO A 202 -20.11 14.60 -7.21
N SER A 203 -19.36 14.05 -8.16
CA SER A 203 -18.80 14.83 -9.27
C SER A 203 -19.95 15.24 -10.20
N SER A 204 -20.28 16.52 -10.23
CA SER A 204 -21.35 17.10 -11.06
C SER A 204 -20.87 17.53 -12.46
N LEU A 205 -19.65 17.15 -12.85
CA LEU A 205 -19.04 17.56 -14.11
C LEU A 205 -19.78 16.88 -15.28
N SER A 206 -20.54 17.68 -16.05
CA SER A 206 -21.19 17.24 -17.29
C SER A 206 -20.20 16.86 -18.39
N ASP A 207 -18.95 17.32 -18.27
CA ASP A 207 -17.94 17.30 -19.33
C ASP A 207 -16.85 16.22 -19.12
N GLY A 208 -17.01 15.34 -18.12
CA GLY A 208 -16.09 14.22 -17.86
C GLY A 208 -15.19 14.39 -16.62
N PRO A 209 -14.21 13.48 -16.42
CA PRO A 209 -13.27 13.51 -15.29
C PRO A 209 -12.44 14.80 -15.24
N LEU A 210 -11.96 15.20 -14.06
CA LEU A 210 -10.96 16.28 -13.97
C LEU A 210 -9.63 15.85 -14.61
N ASP A 211 -9.21 16.56 -15.66
CA ASP A 211 -7.91 16.33 -16.32
C ASP A 211 -6.71 16.87 -15.50
N TYR A 212 -6.96 17.77 -14.54
CA TYR A 212 -5.93 18.39 -13.69
C TYR A 212 -6.52 18.87 -12.34
N PRO A 213 -5.71 18.93 -11.26
CA PRO A 213 -6.15 19.54 -10.01
C PRO A 213 -6.46 21.02 -10.25
N LEU A 214 -7.72 21.43 -9.99
CA LEU A 214 -8.14 22.82 -10.05
C LEU A 214 -7.52 23.58 -8.87
N ILE A 215 -6.80 24.68 -9.16
CA ILE A 215 -6.44 25.66 -8.14
C ILE A 215 -7.71 26.46 -7.87
N VAL A 216 -8.28 26.30 -6.68
CA VAL A 216 -9.38 27.12 -6.15
C VAL A 216 -8.80 28.23 -5.29
#